data_AF-A0A3D9C1Y8-F1
#
_entry.id   AF-A0A3D9C1Y8-F1
#
_cell.length_a   1.000
_cell.length_b   1.000
_cell.length_c   1.000
_cell.angle_alpha   90.00
_cell.angle_beta   90.00
_cell.angle_gamma   90.00
#
_symmetry.space_group_name_H-M   'P 1'
#
loop_
_entity.id
_entity.type
_entity.pdbx_description
1 polymer ?
#
loop_
_entity_poly.entity_id
_entity_poly.type
_entity_poly.pdbx_seq_one_letter_code
_entity_poly.pdbx_strand_id
1 'polypeptide(L)'
;MNEFIKTAEEYVLNNAGDHVEVSYTEDYDDIFVFGYQAKDKKIMLIGQGPILLVKKDGRIFEYGSATGVKQALIEVVTKLNKERLIKIFYKEYNIQNNNYHLIINDIYRDDDGEDLNNLITVLLRNRIEYSTLDENNKTHFHYYTKEQLEEILKQTPINLGKYFSHDLADVLIDLINTDIYFNWTLSEAK
;
A
#
# COMPACT_ATOMS: atom_id res chain seq x y z
N MET A 1 15.44 -21.96 -3.09
CA MET A 1 15.92 -21.51 -1.76
C MET A 1 17.24 -20.74 -1.88
N ASN A 2 18.31 -21.31 -2.43
CA ASN A 2 19.61 -20.62 -2.56
C ASN A 2 19.56 -19.27 -3.32
N GLU A 3 18.69 -19.14 -4.32
CA GLU A 3 18.51 -17.87 -5.05
C GLU A 3 17.84 -16.77 -4.22
N PHE A 4 16.91 -17.13 -3.33
CA PHE A 4 16.24 -16.17 -2.44
C PHE A 4 17.13 -15.76 -1.27
N ILE A 5 17.95 -16.70 -0.75
CA ILE A 5 19.02 -16.36 0.20
C ILE A 5 19.98 -15.37 -0.43
N LYS A 6 20.45 -15.63 -1.66
CA LYS A 6 21.34 -14.70 -2.38
C LYS A 6 20.69 -13.33 -2.59
N THR A 7 19.41 -13.29 -2.94
CA THR A 7 18.65 -12.03 -3.09
C THR A 7 18.58 -11.26 -1.78
N ALA A 8 18.33 -11.94 -0.67
CA ALA A 8 18.29 -11.34 0.67
C ALA A 8 19.67 -10.82 1.11
N GLU A 9 20.73 -11.62 0.87
CA GLU A 9 22.12 -11.23 1.13
C GLU A 9 22.55 -10.02 0.29
N GLU A 10 22.23 -10.00 -1.00
CA GLU A 10 22.51 -8.88 -1.90
C GLU A 10 21.74 -7.63 -1.46
N TYR A 11 20.46 -7.76 -1.09
CA TYR A 11 19.66 -6.64 -0.58
C TYR A 11 20.29 -6.05 0.68
N VAL A 12 20.67 -6.88 1.64
CA VAL A 12 21.24 -6.41 2.89
C VAL A 12 22.64 -5.85 2.74
N LEU A 13 23.48 -6.47 1.91
CA LEU A 13 24.80 -5.90 1.58
C LEU A 13 24.66 -4.49 0.99
N ASN A 14 23.69 -4.29 0.10
CA ASN A 14 23.48 -3.01 -0.58
C ASN A 14 22.85 -1.92 0.32
N ASN A 15 22.01 -2.30 1.29
CA ASN A 15 21.25 -1.34 2.09
C ASN A 15 21.78 -1.17 3.53
N ALA A 16 22.11 -2.27 4.20
CA ALA A 16 22.64 -2.26 5.56
C ALA A 16 24.17 -2.30 5.60
N GLY A 17 24.83 -2.76 4.53
CA GLY A 17 26.29 -2.80 4.42
C GLY A 17 26.91 -4.15 4.82
N ASP A 18 28.23 -4.25 4.69
CA ASP A 18 28.97 -5.50 4.84
C ASP A 18 29.19 -5.96 6.29
N HIS A 19 28.83 -5.13 7.28
CA HIS A 19 28.99 -5.41 8.70
C HIS A 19 27.88 -6.29 9.29
N VAL A 20 26.84 -6.60 8.50
CA VAL A 20 25.76 -7.51 8.87
C VAL A 20 25.76 -8.78 8.01
N GLU A 21 25.26 -9.87 8.57
CA GLU A 21 25.07 -11.16 7.90
C GLU A 21 23.68 -11.74 8.18
N VAL A 22 23.18 -12.59 7.27
CA VAL A 22 21.98 -13.39 7.52
C VAL A 22 22.26 -14.33 8.69
N SER A 23 21.48 -14.22 9.76
CA SER A 23 21.63 -15.03 10.98
C SER A 23 20.66 -16.20 11.03
N TYR A 24 19.47 -16.06 10.42
CA TYR A 24 18.50 -17.14 10.30
C TYR A 24 17.60 -16.97 9.06
N THR A 25 16.97 -18.07 8.67
CA THR A 25 15.99 -18.13 7.58
C THR A 25 14.82 -19.01 7.98
N GLU A 26 13.59 -18.56 7.72
CA GLU A 26 12.36 -19.35 7.87
C GLU A 26 11.58 -19.35 6.55
N ASP A 27 10.94 -20.49 6.23
CA ASP A 27 10.14 -20.68 5.00
C ASP A 27 8.65 -20.78 5.36
N TYR A 28 7.84 -19.89 4.79
CA TYR A 28 6.39 -19.82 4.94
C TYR A 28 5.68 -19.95 3.58
N ASP A 29 6.01 -21.00 2.83
CA ASP A 29 5.51 -21.36 1.51
C ASP A 29 5.74 -20.29 0.45
N ASP A 30 5.05 -19.16 0.48
CA ASP A 30 5.18 -18.07 -0.49
C ASP A 30 6.15 -16.97 -0.05
N ILE A 31 6.58 -16.98 1.22
CA ILE A 31 7.41 -15.95 1.85
C ILE A 31 8.58 -16.60 2.58
N PHE A 32 9.79 -16.10 2.34
CA PHE A 32 10.97 -16.40 3.13
C PHE A 32 11.25 -15.25 4.09
N VAL A 33 11.50 -15.56 5.36
CA VAL A 33 11.88 -14.60 6.40
C VAL A 33 13.38 -14.69 6.61
N PHE A 34 14.07 -13.56 6.64
CA PHE A 34 15.48 -13.46 6.94
C PHE A 34 15.68 -12.48 8.09
N GLY A 35 16.42 -12.92 9.11
CA GLY A 35 16.94 -12.02 10.14
C GLY A 35 18.43 -11.83 10.00
N TYR A 36 18.92 -10.72 10.53
CA TYR A 36 20.32 -10.31 10.40
C TYR A 36 20.95 -10.00 11.74
N GLN A 37 22.26 -10.20 11.83
CA GLN A 37 23.08 -9.82 12.98
C GLN A 37 24.38 -9.17 12.52
N ALA A 38 25.09 -8.50 13.44
CA ALA A 38 26.44 -8.03 13.16
C ALA A 38 27.39 -9.22 12.97
N LYS A 39 28.26 -9.14 11.95
CA LYS A 39 29.33 -10.12 11.72
C LYS A 39 30.33 -10.13 12.87
N ASP A 40 30.69 -8.96 13.39
CA ASP A 40 31.53 -8.86 14.58
C ASP A 40 30.66 -9.06 15.82
N LYS A 41 30.79 -10.23 16.46
CA LYS A 41 30.07 -10.56 17.71
C LYS A 41 30.42 -9.64 18.89
N LYS A 42 31.47 -8.82 18.78
CA LYS A 42 31.79 -7.76 19.75
C LYS A 42 30.89 -6.53 19.58
N ILE A 43 30.29 -6.36 18.40
CA ILE A 43 29.26 -5.35 18.12
C ILE A 43 27.93 -5.94 18.55
N MET A 44 27.45 -5.51 19.71
CA MET A 44 26.08 -5.84 20.15
C MET A 44 25.09 -4.93 19.44
N LEU A 45 24.44 -5.44 18.40
CA LEU A 45 23.20 -4.84 17.92
C LEU A 45 22.10 -5.14 18.96
N ILE A 46 21.49 -4.10 19.51
CA ILE A 46 20.39 -4.26 20.49
C ILE A 46 19.11 -4.55 19.70
N GLY A 47 18.50 -5.73 19.91
CA GLY A 47 17.26 -6.17 19.25
C GLY A 47 17.46 -7.34 18.29
N GLN A 48 16.37 -7.79 17.63
CA GLN A 48 16.37 -8.95 16.72
C GLN A 48 17.02 -8.69 15.35
N GLY A 49 17.62 -7.50 15.15
CA GLY A 49 18.02 -7.01 13.83
C GLY A 49 16.83 -6.65 12.94
N PRO A 50 17.04 -6.01 11.79
CA PRO A 50 15.98 -5.84 10.79
C PRO A 50 15.48 -7.21 10.31
N ILE A 51 14.22 -7.27 9.88
CA ILE A 51 13.61 -8.47 9.32
C ILE A 51 13.29 -8.20 7.86
N LEU A 52 13.70 -9.12 6.99
CA LEU A 52 13.42 -9.06 5.57
C LEU A 52 12.50 -10.21 5.18
N LEU A 53 11.37 -9.90 4.57
CA LEU A 53 10.43 -10.88 4.03
C LEU A 53 10.55 -10.84 2.51
N VAL A 54 11.04 -11.93 1.91
CA VAL A 54 11.20 -12.06 0.46
C VAL A 54 10.12 -13.00 -0.06
N LYS A 55 9.22 -12.48 -0.89
CA LYS A 55 8.22 -13.29 -1.58
C LYS A 55 8.87 -14.06 -2.73
N LYS A 56 8.34 -15.23 -3.06
CA LYS A 56 8.81 -16.07 -4.20
C LYS A 56 8.82 -15.36 -5.57
N ASP A 57 8.07 -14.27 -5.73
CA ASP A 57 8.09 -13.46 -6.96
C ASP A 57 9.17 -12.35 -6.95
N GLY A 58 10.08 -12.38 -5.98
CA GLY A 58 11.21 -11.45 -5.86
C GLY A 58 10.91 -10.16 -5.11
N ARG A 59 9.67 -9.95 -4.66
CA ARG A 59 9.31 -8.77 -3.85
C ARG A 59 9.87 -8.84 -2.45
N ILE A 60 10.28 -7.69 -1.94
CA ILE A 60 10.99 -7.55 -0.66
C ILE A 60 10.21 -6.60 0.25
N PHE A 61 9.95 -7.04 1.47
CA PHE A 61 9.32 -6.25 2.52
C PHE A 61 10.26 -6.16 3.73
N GLU A 62 10.63 -4.94 4.10
CA GLU A 62 11.57 -4.69 5.18
C GLU A 62 10.85 -4.19 6.44
N TYR A 63 11.27 -4.69 7.58
CA TYR A 63 10.76 -4.31 8.89
C TYR A 63 11.91 -4.01 9.85
N GLY A 64 11.73 -2.96 10.66
CA GLY A 64 12.70 -2.61 11.70
C GLY A 64 12.74 -3.63 12.83
N SER A 65 13.82 -3.59 13.62
CA SER A 65 14.07 -4.52 14.73
C SER A 65 13.06 -4.50 15.88
N ALA A 66 12.20 -3.47 15.92
CA ALA A 66 11.10 -3.37 16.87
C ALA A 66 9.88 -4.23 16.46
N THR A 67 9.75 -4.57 15.18
CA THR A 67 8.65 -5.40 14.67
C THR A 67 9.06 -6.86 14.77
N GLY A 68 8.34 -7.66 15.57
CA GLY A 68 8.62 -9.09 15.65
C GLY A 68 8.23 -9.84 14.37
N VAL A 69 8.88 -10.98 14.09
CA VAL A 69 8.64 -11.83 12.89
C VAL A 69 7.15 -12.08 12.64
N LYS A 70 6.41 -12.48 13.69
CA LYS A 70 4.97 -12.75 13.58
C LYS A 70 4.17 -11.53 13.11
N GLN A 71 4.49 -10.36 13.63
CA GLN A 71 3.81 -9.12 13.25
C GLN A 71 4.14 -8.75 11.80
N ALA A 72 5.42 -8.82 11.41
CA ALA A 72 5.86 -8.58 10.04
C ALA A 72 5.15 -9.51 9.04
N LEU A 73 5.05 -10.81 9.36
CA LEU A 73 4.30 -11.78 8.55
C LEU A 73 2.82 -11.42 8.42
N ILE A 74 2.15 -11.07 9.53
CA ILE A 74 0.74 -10.66 9.50
C ILE A 74 0.55 -9.45 8.59
N GLU A 75 1.42 -8.45 8.69
CA GLU A 75 1.35 -7.23 7.87
C GLU A 75 1.57 -7.53 6.38
N VAL A 76 2.59 -8.33 6.02
CA VAL A 76 2.84 -8.72 4.61
C VAL A 76 1.69 -9.56 4.06
N VAL A 77 1.22 -10.57 4.80
CA VAL A 77 0.10 -11.40 4.35
C VAL A 77 -1.16 -10.57 4.18
N THR A 78 -1.42 -9.62 5.08
CA THR A 78 -2.56 -8.69 4.96
C THR A 78 -2.44 -7.85 3.70
N LYS A 79 -1.27 -7.26 3.42
CA LYS A 79 -1.00 -6.51 2.19
C LYS A 79 -1.22 -7.36 0.94
N LEU A 80 -0.65 -8.56 0.89
CA LEU A 80 -0.77 -9.46 -0.26
C LEU A 80 -2.22 -9.93 -0.49
N ASN A 81 -3.00 -10.11 0.57
CA ASN A 81 -4.42 -10.44 0.45
C ASN A 81 -5.24 -9.27 -0.09
N LYS A 82 -4.95 -8.03 0.34
CA LYS A 82 -5.56 -6.83 -0.28
C LYS A 82 -5.22 -6.74 -1.75
N GLU A 83 -3.94 -6.92 -2.12
CA GLU A 83 -3.51 -6.94 -3.52
C GLU A 83 -4.27 -8.00 -4.34
N ARG A 84 -4.42 -9.23 -3.81
CA ARG A 84 -5.14 -10.31 -4.49
C ARG A 84 -6.59 -9.91 -4.82
N LEU A 85 -7.27 -9.25 -3.88
CA LEU A 85 -8.65 -8.78 -4.09
C LEU A 85 -8.71 -7.64 -5.11
N ILE A 86 -7.83 -6.64 -4.99
CA ILE A 86 -7.78 -5.50 -5.90
C ILE A 86 -7.45 -5.95 -7.33
N LYS A 87 -6.60 -6.96 -7.50
CA LYS A 87 -6.24 -7.54 -8.81
C LYS A 87 -7.39 -8.18 -9.57
N ILE A 88 -8.51 -8.47 -8.91
CA ILE A 88 -9.74 -8.91 -9.60
C ILE A 88 -10.28 -7.78 -10.49
N PHE A 89 -10.12 -6.51 -10.05
CA PHE A 89 -10.61 -5.32 -10.73
C PHE A 89 -9.50 -4.58 -11.51
N TYR A 90 -8.26 -4.59 -11.00
CA TYR A 90 -7.11 -3.95 -11.63
C TYR A 90 -5.88 -4.88 -11.60
N LYS A 91 -5.73 -5.70 -12.65
CA LYS A 91 -4.75 -6.80 -12.72
C LYS A 91 -3.30 -6.39 -12.46
N GLU A 92 -2.93 -5.19 -12.89
CA GLU A 92 -1.56 -4.66 -12.79
C GLU A 92 -1.26 -4.02 -11.42
N TYR A 93 -2.20 -4.07 -10.46
CA TYR A 93 -2.00 -3.47 -9.15
C TYR A 93 -0.76 -4.04 -8.45
N ASN A 94 0.08 -3.19 -7.87
CA ASN A 94 1.25 -3.61 -7.12
C ASN A 94 1.28 -2.90 -5.78
N ILE A 95 1.03 -3.65 -4.70
CA ILE A 95 0.96 -3.07 -3.35
C ILE A 95 2.32 -2.68 -2.78
N GLN A 96 3.43 -3.18 -3.35
CA GLN A 96 4.77 -2.73 -2.97
C GLN A 96 5.01 -1.29 -3.48
N ASN A 97 4.49 -0.98 -4.67
CA ASN A 97 4.57 0.33 -5.30
C ASN A 97 3.19 0.99 -5.31
N ASN A 98 2.56 1.13 -4.12
CA ASN A 98 1.18 1.62 -3.96
C ASN A 98 1.06 3.14 -4.25
N ASN A 99 1.41 3.54 -5.46
CA ASN A 99 1.54 4.93 -5.89
C ASN A 99 0.66 5.18 -7.12
N TYR A 100 -0.65 5.10 -6.91
CA TYR A 100 -1.65 5.28 -7.97
C TYR A 100 -2.60 6.41 -7.62
N HIS A 101 -3.09 7.11 -8.64
CA HIS A 101 -4.24 7.99 -8.52
C HIS A 101 -5.51 7.19 -8.76
N LEU A 102 -6.49 7.35 -7.89
CA LEU A 102 -7.84 6.81 -8.06
C LEU A 102 -8.62 7.67 -9.04
N ILE A 103 -9.22 7.05 -10.06
CA ILE A 103 -10.10 7.72 -11.02
C ILE A 103 -11.46 7.07 -10.95
N ILE A 104 -12.51 7.84 -10.65
CA ILE A 104 -13.90 7.38 -10.76
C ILE A 104 -14.37 7.68 -12.18
N ASN A 105 -14.58 6.65 -12.99
CA ASN A 105 -14.89 6.79 -14.41
C ASN A 105 -16.37 7.05 -14.65
N ASP A 106 -17.23 6.38 -13.88
CA ASP A 106 -18.67 6.48 -13.97
C ASP A 106 -19.32 6.08 -12.64
N ILE A 107 -20.50 6.60 -12.38
CA ILE A 107 -21.31 6.31 -11.19
C ILE A 107 -22.69 5.97 -11.72
N TYR A 108 -23.16 4.75 -11.42
CA TYR A 108 -24.53 4.41 -11.73
C TYR A 108 -25.47 5.35 -10.95
N ARG A 109 -26.42 5.94 -11.66
CA ARG A 109 -27.40 6.89 -11.09
C ARG A 109 -28.78 6.30 -11.34
N ASP A 110 -29.22 5.45 -10.44
CA ASP A 110 -30.63 5.13 -10.28
C ASP A 110 -31.38 6.30 -9.63
N ASP A 111 -32.71 6.26 -9.72
CA ASP A 111 -33.60 7.35 -9.30
C ASP A 111 -33.44 7.74 -7.81
N ASP A 112 -32.94 6.82 -6.97
CA ASP A 112 -32.77 7.01 -5.52
C ASP A 112 -31.37 7.55 -5.12
N GLY A 113 -30.40 7.56 -6.04
CA GLY A 113 -29.05 8.08 -5.81
C GLY A 113 -28.27 7.35 -4.70
N GLU A 114 -28.60 6.08 -4.46
CA GLU A 114 -28.00 5.26 -3.40
C GLU A 114 -26.50 5.05 -3.65
N ASP A 115 -26.12 4.73 -4.89
CA ASP A 115 -24.74 4.47 -5.30
C ASP A 115 -23.83 5.69 -5.11
N LEU A 116 -24.31 6.88 -5.47
CA LEU A 116 -23.57 8.12 -5.24
C LEU A 116 -23.35 8.37 -3.74
N ASN A 117 -24.38 8.16 -2.92
CA ASN A 117 -24.28 8.32 -1.47
C ASN A 117 -23.31 7.29 -0.85
N ASN A 118 -23.33 6.06 -1.33
CA ASN A 118 -22.41 5.00 -0.92
C ASN A 118 -20.95 5.35 -1.25
N LEU A 119 -20.68 5.81 -2.48
CA LEU A 119 -19.36 6.26 -2.89
C LEU A 119 -18.87 7.42 -2.01
N ILE A 120 -19.71 8.45 -1.82
CA ILE A 120 -19.37 9.60 -0.97
C ILE A 120 -19.06 9.16 0.45
N THR A 121 -19.82 8.22 1.00
CA THR A 121 -19.60 7.68 2.35
C THR A 121 -18.24 7.01 2.45
N VAL A 122 -17.84 6.21 1.45
CA VAL A 122 -16.52 5.58 1.38
C VAL A 122 -15.41 6.63 1.32
N LEU A 123 -15.55 7.63 0.45
CA LEU A 123 -14.55 8.69 0.26
C LEU A 123 -14.37 9.55 1.53
N LEU A 124 -15.46 9.92 2.21
CA LEU A 124 -15.42 10.67 3.46
C LEU A 124 -14.84 9.85 4.61
N ARG A 125 -15.20 8.56 4.72
CA ARG A 125 -14.62 7.64 5.72
C ARG A 125 -13.11 7.55 5.56
N ASN A 126 -12.64 7.52 4.31
CA ASN A 126 -11.23 7.45 3.97
C ASN A 126 -10.51 8.81 3.94
N ARG A 127 -11.22 9.89 4.33
CA ARG A 127 -10.76 11.27 4.38
C ARG A 127 -9.91 11.64 3.17
N ILE A 128 -10.51 11.52 1.99
CA ILE A 128 -9.87 11.97 0.76
C ILE A 128 -9.50 13.45 0.86
N GLU A 129 -8.27 13.76 0.43
CA GLU A 129 -7.69 15.09 0.42
C GLU A 129 -7.57 15.63 -1.00
N TYR A 130 -7.72 16.95 -1.15
CA TYR A 130 -7.33 17.69 -2.34
C TYR A 130 -6.27 18.72 -2.00
N SER A 131 -5.49 19.09 -3.01
CA SER A 131 -4.49 20.13 -2.88
C SER A 131 -4.91 21.42 -3.56
N THR A 132 -4.56 22.55 -2.94
CA THR A 132 -4.65 23.87 -3.53
C THR A 132 -3.27 24.54 -3.52
N LEU A 133 -3.05 25.49 -4.42
CA LEU A 133 -1.85 26.32 -4.43
C LEU A 133 -2.21 27.70 -3.92
N ASP A 134 -1.37 28.24 -3.03
CA ASP A 134 -1.47 29.64 -2.66
C ASP A 134 -0.75 30.57 -3.66
N GLU A 135 -0.84 31.86 -3.40
CA GLU A 135 -0.19 32.93 -4.16
C GLU A 135 1.35 32.82 -4.22
N ASN A 136 1.97 31.99 -3.38
CA ASN A 136 3.41 31.71 -3.38
C ASN A 136 3.76 30.34 -3.96
N ASN A 137 2.83 29.67 -4.66
CA ASN A 137 2.97 28.30 -5.16
C ASN A 137 3.21 27.24 -4.07
N LYS A 138 2.79 27.49 -2.84
CA LYS A 138 2.86 26.48 -1.78
C LYS A 138 1.60 25.62 -1.81
N THR A 139 1.80 24.30 -1.75
CA THR A 139 0.72 23.31 -1.71
C THR A 139 0.10 23.24 -0.32
N HIS A 140 -1.22 23.35 -0.25
CA HIS A 140 -2.02 23.15 0.95
C HIS A 140 -3.00 21.99 0.72
N PHE A 141 -3.14 21.12 1.73
CA PHE A 141 -4.01 19.94 1.66
C PHE A 141 -5.28 20.18 2.49
N HIS A 142 -6.42 19.78 1.94
CA HIS A 142 -7.73 19.96 2.54
C HIS A 142 -8.56 18.70 2.37
N TYR A 143 -9.41 18.40 3.36
CA TYR A 143 -10.39 17.33 3.24
C TYR A 143 -11.60 17.78 2.45
N TYR A 144 -12.09 16.92 1.57
CA TYR A 144 -13.38 17.15 0.92
C TYR A 144 -14.54 17.10 1.92
N THR A 145 -15.51 17.99 1.75
CA THR A 145 -16.82 17.87 2.40
C THR A 145 -17.78 17.04 1.54
N LYS A 146 -18.91 16.63 2.13
CA LYS A 146 -19.97 15.92 1.41
C LYS A 146 -20.44 16.70 0.19
N GLU A 147 -20.76 17.97 0.35
CA GLU A 147 -21.28 18.85 -0.70
C GLU A 147 -20.27 19.05 -1.84
N GLN A 148 -18.98 19.14 -1.50
CA GLN A 148 -17.93 19.20 -2.51
C GLN A 148 -17.83 17.89 -3.30
N LEU A 149 -17.91 16.73 -2.64
CA LEU A 149 -17.91 15.44 -3.33
C LEU A 149 -19.14 15.29 -4.23
N GLU A 150 -20.33 15.65 -3.74
CA GLU A 150 -21.57 15.65 -4.54
C GLU A 150 -21.44 16.49 -5.81
N GLU A 151 -20.77 17.64 -5.73
CA GLU A 151 -20.60 18.53 -6.88
C GLU A 151 -19.58 17.97 -7.88
N ILE A 152 -18.40 17.56 -7.42
CA ILE A 152 -17.34 17.11 -8.33
C ILE A 152 -17.69 15.76 -8.99
N LEU A 153 -18.41 14.87 -8.28
CA LEU A 153 -18.81 13.56 -8.79
C LEU A 153 -19.95 13.65 -9.81
N LYS A 154 -20.55 14.83 -10.02
CA LYS A 154 -21.46 15.05 -11.16
C LYS A 154 -20.73 14.97 -12.49
N GLN A 155 -19.43 15.24 -12.52
CA GLN A 155 -18.60 15.31 -13.71
C GLN A 155 -17.58 14.17 -13.74
N THR A 156 -18.04 12.98 -14.08
CA THR A 156 -17.17 11.84 -14.34
C THR A 156 -16.63 11.88 -15.79
N PRO A 157 -15.40 11.38 -16.05
CA PRO A 157 -14.46 10.80 -15.09
C PRO A 157 -13.79 11.86 -14.20
N ILE A 158 -13.54 11.52 -12.93
CA ILE A 158 -12.83 12.38 -11.99
C ILE A 158 -11.60 11.71 -11.40
N ASN A 159 -10.48 12.43 -11.41
CA ASN A 159 -9.24 12.01 -10.76
C ASN A 159 -9.21 12.53 -9.32
N LEU A 160 -9.28 11.60 -8.38
CA LEU A 160 -9.28 11.83 -6.94
C LEU A 160 -7.86 11.85 -6.34
N GLY A 161 -6.83 11.63 -7.15
CA GLY A 161 -5.45 11.61 -6.72
C GLY A 161 -5.14 10.41 -5.83
N LYS A 162 -4.09 10.56 -5.01
CA LYS A 162 -3.55 9.52 -4.12
C LYS A 162 -3.56 9.91 -2.64
N TYR A 163 -4.21 11.01 -2.31
CA TYR A 163 -4.15 11.62 -0.98
C TYR A 163 -5.35 11.17 -0.16
N PHE A 164 -5.15 10.14 0.65
CA PHE A 164 -6.15 9.56 1.54
C PHE A 164 -5.53 9.43 2.94
N SER A 165 -6.33 9.54 4.01
CA SER A 165 -5.80 9.33 5.35
C SER A 165 -5.42 7.87 5.62
N HIS A 166 -6.08 6.95 4.92
CA HIS A 166 -5.75 5.53 4.89
C HIS A 166 -4.93 5.20 3.64
N ASP A 167 -4.22 4.07 3.66
CA ASP A 167 -3.49 3.58 2.50
C ASP A 167 -4.47 3.35 1.32
N LEU A 168 -4.08 3.65 0.09
CA LEU A 168 -4.96 3.50 -1.07
C LEU A 168 -5.54 2.07 -1.18
N ALA A 169 -4.81 1.04 -0.76
CA ALA A 169 -5.34 -0.31 -0.77
C ALA A 169 -6.57 -0.45 0.13
N ASP A 170 -6.60 0.23 1.28
CA ASP A 170 -7.76 0.24 2.17
C ASP A 170 -8.97 0.91 1.50
N VAL A 171 -8.75 2.04 0.84
CA VAL A 171 -9.80 2.74 0.09
C VAL A 171 -10.38 1.86 -1.01
N LEU A 172 -9.52 1.16 -1.76
CA LEU A 172 -9.95 0.24 -2.82
C LEU A 172 -10.73 -0.95 -2.27
N ILE A 173 -10.29 -1.54 -1.15
CA ILE A 173 -11.03 -2.61 -0.49
C ILE A 173 -12.39 -2.12 -0.01
N ASP A 174 -12.45 -0.92 0.55
CA ASP A 174 -13.70 -0.29 0.97
C ASP A 174 -14.66 -0.07 -0.22
N LEU A 175 -14.16 0.43 -1.35
CA LEU A 175 -14.95 0.57 -2.57
C LEU A 175 -15.50 -0.77 -3.06
N ILE A 176 -14.63 -1.78 -3.15
CA ILE A 176 -14.99 -3.14 -3.58
C ILE A 176 -16.06 -3.75 -2.66
N ASN A 177 -15.95 -3.54 -1.35
CA ASN A 177 -16.89 -4.08 -0.37
C ASN A 177 -18.21 -3.29 -0.30
N THR A 178 -18.22 -2.01 -0.70
CA THR A 178 -19.42 -1.18 -0.70
C THR A 178 -20.25 -1.42 -1.95
N ASP A 179 -19.65 -1.32 -3.13
CA ASP A 179 -20.34 -1.64 -4.38
C ASP A 179 -19.32 -2.05 -5.46
N ILE A 180 -19.49 -3.27 -5.96
CA ILE A 180 -18.66 -3.84 -7.02
C ILE A 180 -18.89 -3.19 -8.39
N TYR A 181 -19.99 -2.45 -8.55
CA TYR A 181 -20.36 -1.80 -9.82
C TYR A 181 -19.78 -0.40 -9.98
N PHE A 182 -19.14 0.16 -8.94
CA PHE A 182 -18.39 1.41 -9.11
C PHE A 182 -17.31 1.25 -10.17
N ASN A 183 -17.42 2.03 -11.24
CA ASN A 183 -16.47 2.00 -12.32
C ASN A 183 -15.30 2.93 -11.98
N TRP A 184 -14.22 2.36 -11.45
CA TRP A 184 -12.99 3.07 -11.16
C TRP A 184 -11.78 2.48 -11.89
N THR A 185 -10.78 3.32 -12.14
CA THR A 185 -9.46 2.92 -12.67
C THR A 185 -8.35 3.50 -11.81
N LEU A 186 -7.15 2.97 -11.99
CA LEU A 186 -5.92 3.47 -11.39
C LEU A 186 -4.99 4.01 -12.48
N SER A 187 -4.27 5.07 -12.16
CA SER A 187 -3.16 5.57 -12.98
C SER A 187 -1.92 5.75 -12.11
N GLU A 188 -0.75 5.30 -12.58
CA GLU A 188 0.48 5.47 -11.81
C GLU A 188 0.80 6.95 -11.61
N ALA A 189 1.09 7.33 -10.36
CA ALA A 189 1.57 8.65 -10.05
C ALA A 189 3.06 8.75 -10.42
N LYS A 190 3.42 9.78 -11.19
CA LYS A 190 4.82 10.09 -11.49
C LYS A 190 5.55 10.71 -10.30
#